data_AF-A0A285V3D5-F1
#
_entry.id   AF-A0A285V3D5-F1
#
_cell.length_a   1.000
_cell.length_b   1.000
_cell.length_c   1.000
_cell.angle_alpha   90.00
_cell.angle_beta   90.00
_cell.angle_gamma   90.00
#
_symmetry.space_group_name_H-M   'P 1'
#
loop_
_entity.id
_entity.type
_entity.pdbx_description
1 polymer ?
#
loop_
_entity_poly.entity_id
_entity_poly.type
_entity_poly.pdbx_seq_one_letter_code
_entity_poly.pdbx_strand_id
1 'polypeptide(L)'
;MGFVSPEGLRADAANAYSISQPGVNEWSLSGTWTIGAERAVLDKPDGSIVYRFSARDLHLVLGPGFRGKPVPFQVTIDGKAPGSDRGADADADGNGTVTSTRLYQLVRQSGDVEERTFEIRFFDSGVEAYAFTFG
;
A
#
# COMPACT_ATOMS: atom_id res chain seq x y z
N MET A 1 -10.29 -1.00 12.94
CA MET A 1 -11.28 -1.13 11.85
C MET A 1 -11.19 0.15 11.04
N GLY A 2 -11.13 0.04 9.71
CA GLY A 2 -11.04 1.19 8.80
C GLY A 2 -11.06 0.76 7.33
N PHE A 3 -11.46 -0.49 7.04
CA PHE A 3 -11.52 -1.00 5.68
C PHE A 3 -12.81 -0.52 5.02
N VAL A 4 -12.72 0.10 3.86
CA VAL A 4 -13.85 0.79 3.21
C VAL A 4 -14.04 0.44 1.74
N SER A 5 -13.42 -0.62 1.21
CA SER A 5 -13.79 -1.08 -0.14
C SER A 5 -15.27 -1.48 -0.19
N PRO A 6 -16.00 -1.18 -1.28
CA PRO A 6 -17.44 -1.41 -1.37
C PRO A 6 -17.86 -2.87 -1.15
N GLU A 7 -17.00 -3.82 -1.49
CA GLU A 7 -17.29 -5.26 -1.38
C GLU A 7 -17.26 -5.77 0.06
N GLY A 8 -16.75 -4.98 1.01
CA GLY A 8 -16.53 -5.40 2.38
C GLY A 8 -15.41 -6.44 2.52
N LEU A 9 -14.89 -6.61 3.73
CA LEU A 9 -13.76 -7.50 3.96
C LEU A 9 -14.20 -8.96 3.86
N ARG A 10 -13.59 -9.72 2.95
CA ARG A 10 -13.82 -11.17 2.82
C ARG A 10 -12.55 -11.93 3.20
N ALA A 11 -12.63 -12.65 4.33
CA ALA A 11 -11.52 -13.43 4.84
C ALA A 11 -11.28 -14.71 4.02
N ASP A 12 -10.00 -15.06 3.86
CA ASP A 12 -9.49 -16.34 3.35
C ASP A 12 -10.04 -16.77 1.97
N ALA A 13 -10.50 -15.81 1.17
CA ALA A 13 -10.96 -16.04 -0.19
C ALA A 13 -10.55 -14.90 -1.11
N ALA A 14 -10.09 -15.26 -2.32
CA ALA A 14 -9.82 -14.30 -3.37
C ALA A 14 -11.09 -13.50 -3.69
N ASN A 15 -10.97 -12.18 -3.69
CA ASN A 15 -12.06 -11.29 -4.02
C ASN A 15 -11.57 -10.12 -4.87
N ALA A 16 -12.39 -9.68 -5.83
CA ALA A 16 -12.12 -8.48 -6.59
C ALA A 16 -12.63 -7.27 -5.78
N TYR A 17 -11.73 -6.34 -5.49
CA TYR A 17 -12.03 -5.11 -4.78
C TYR A 17 -12.00 -3.92 -5.72
N SER A 18 -12.85 -2.94 -5.43
CA SER A 18 -12.83 -1.64 -6.08
C SER A 18 -12.42 -0.54 -5.10
N ILE A 19 -11.72 0.46 -5.63
CA ILE A 19 -11.24 1.59 -4.83
C ILE A 19 -12.41 2.44 -4.36
N SER A 20 -12.36 2.86 -3.11
CA SER A 20 -13.18 3.91 -2.54
C SER A 20 -12.29 5.07 -2.09
N GLN A 21 -12.88 6.22 -1.77
CA GLN A 21 -12.16 7.34 -1.17
C GLN A 21 -12.19 7.20 0.36
N PRO A 22 -11.10 6.76 1.02
CA PRO A 22 -11.06 6.64 2.47
C PRO A 22 -11.05 7.99 3.19
N GLY A 23 -11.73 8.05 4.33
CA GLY A 23 -11.52 9.08 5.36
C GLY A 23 -10.23 8.83 6.15
N VAL A 24 -9.86 9.76 7.03
CA VAL A 24 -8.61 9.64 7.81
C VAL A 24 -8.62 8.36 8.66
N ASN A 25 -7.52 7.61 8.62
CA ASN A 25 -7.32 6.29 9.22
C ASN A 25 -8.15 5.15 8.60
N GLU A 26 -8.65 5.36 7.38
CA GLU A 26 -9.30 4.35 6.58
C GLU A 26 -8.44 3.93 5.38
N TRP A 27 -8.74 2.74 4.85
CA TRP A 27 -8.03 2.14 3.74
C TRP A 27 -8.93 1.30 2.84
N SER A 28 -8.52 1.18 1.59
CA SER A 28 -9.25 0.51 0.52
C SER A 28 -8.29 -0.28 -0.37
N LEU A 29 -8.80 -1.33 -1.01
CA LEU A 29 -8.09 -2.14 -1.98
C LEU A 29 -8.68 -1.94 -3.39
N SER A 30 -7.83 -2.11 -4.40
CA SER A 30 -8.24 -2.35 -5.78
C SER A 30 -7.54 -3.58 -6.33
N GLY A 31 -8.20 -4.33 -7.20
CA GLY A 31 -7.65 -5.56 -7.78
C GLY A 31 -8.11 -6.82 -7.05
N THR A 32 -7.52 -7.98 -7.38
CA THR A 32 -7.90 -9.26 -6.79
C THR A 32 -6.99 -9.61 -5.62
N TRP A 33 -7.53 -9.63 -4.40
CA TRP A 33 -6.78 -9.90 -3.18
C TRP A 33 -7.38 -11.06 -2.40
N THR A 34 -6.52 -11.83 -1.73
CA THR A 34 -6.90 -12.75 -0.67
C THR A 34 -6.44 -12.18 0.67
N ILE A 35 -7.38 -11.90 1.57
CA ILE A 35 -7.08 -11.32 2.89
C ILE A 35 -7.09 -12.45 3.93
N GLY A 36 -5.91 -12.83 4.41
CA GLY A 36 -5.76 -13.79 5.50
C GLY A 36 -5.71 -13.13 6.87
N ALA A 37 -5.52 -13.94 7.91
CA ALA A 37 -5.47 -13.47 9.30
C ALA A 37 -4.35 -12.44 9.59
N GLU A 38 -3.21 -12.54 8.89
CA GLU A 38 -2.01 -11.74 9.17
C GLU A 38 -1.56 -10.86 8.00
N ARG A 39 -2.06 -11.12 6.78
CA ARG A 39 -1.61 -10.44 5.56
C ARG A 39 -2.66 -10.48 4.46
N ALA A 40 -2.61 -9.48 3.59
CA ALA A 40 -3.31 -9.48 2.31
C ALA A 40 -2.33 -9.87 1.20
N VAL A 41 -2.74 -10.76 0.31
CA VAL A 41 -1.95 -11.23 -0.83
C VAL A 41 -2.60 -10.76 -2.12
N LEU A 42 -1.82 -10.15 -3.00
CA LEU A 42 -2.30 -9.73 -4.32
C LEU A 42 -2.29 -10.93 -5.28
N ASP A 43 -3.46 -11.40 -5.69
CA ASP A 43 -3.59 -12.61 -6.52
C ASP A 43 -3.32 -12.35 -8.01
N LYS A 44 -3.55 -11.12 -8.48
CA LYS A 44 -3.36 -10.71 -9.89
C LYS A 44 -2.58 -9.39 -9.96
N PRO A 45 -1.81 -9.15 -11.03
CA PRO A 45 -1.13 -7.86 -11.23
C PRO A 45 -2.08 -6.65 -11.17
N ASP A 46 -1.51 -5.46 -11.03
CA ASP A 46 -2.20 -4.18 -11.09
C ASP A 46 -3.21 -3.92 -9.95
N GLY A 47 -2.95 -4.47 -8.76
CA GLY A 47 -3.70 -4.12 -7.55
C GLY A 47 -3.04 -3.01 -6.75
N SER A 48 -3.86 -2.26 -6.01
CA SER A 48 -3.41 -1.17 -5.15
C SER A 48 -3.96 -1.27 -3.73
N ILE A 49 -3.25 -0.60 -2.81
CA ILE A 49 -3.72 -0.28 -1.46
C ILE A 49 -3.75 1.24 -1.32
N VAL A 50 -4.88 1.79 -0.87
CA VAL A 50 -5.03 3.23 -0.60
C VAL A 50 -5.28 3.44 0.88
N TYR A 51 -4.63 4.43 1.47
CA TYR A 51 -4.78 4.80 2.87
C TYR A 51 -4.79 6.32 3.00
N ARG A 52 -5.71 6.88 3.79
CA ARG A 52 -5.71 8.31 4.13
C ARG A 52 -5.15 8.51 5.53
N PHE A 53 -4.03 9.20 5.66
CA PHE A 53 -3.27 9.32 6.91
C PHE A 53 -2.99 10.77 7.30
N SER A 54 -2.67 10.99 8.57
CA SER A 54 -2.17 12.26 9.11
C SER A 54 -0.98 11.98 10.03
N ALA A 55 0.21 11.90 9.44
CA ALA A 55 1.48 11.62 10.10
C ALA A 55 2.63 12.10 9.20
N ARG A 56 3.82 12.29 9.76
CA ARG A 56 4.98 12.73 8.97
C ARG A 56 5.47 11.60 8.09
N ASP A 57 5.64 10.43 8.68
CA ASP A 57 6.17 9.25 8.00
C ASP A 57 5.06 8.20 7.83
N LEU A 58 5.04 7.54 6.67
CA LEU A 58 4.23 6.36 6.41
C LEU A 58 5.13 5.22 5.94
N HIS A 59 5.01 4.10 6.63
CA HIS A 59 5.69 2.87 6.27
C HIS A 59 4.69 1.72 6.08
N LEU A 60 5.08 0.73 5.30
CA LEU A 60 4.30 -0.48 5.08
C LEU A 60 5.21 -1.70 5.20
N VAL A 61 4.80 -2.67 6.02
CA VAL A 61 5.45 -3.99 6.05
C VAL A 61 4.97 -4.78 4.85
N LEU A 62 5.90 -5.07 3.94
CA LEU A 62 5.67 -5.80 2.69
C LEU A 62 6.61 -6.99 2.62
N GLY A 63 6.22 -8.03 1.88
CA GLY A 63 7.09 -9.14 1.51
C GLY A 63 6.80 -9.65 0.10
N PRO A 64 7.81 -10.16 -0.62
CA PRO A 64 7.54 -10.90 -1.85
C PRO A 64 6.93 -12.26 -1.46
N GLY A 65 5.85 -12.65 -2.12
CA GLY A 65 5.17 -13.92 -1.83
C GLY A 65 5.99 -15.14 -2.19
N PHE A 66 5.31 -16.30 -2.18
CA PHE A 66 5.95 -17.61 -2.36
C PHE A 66 6.87 -17.63 -3.60
N ARG A 67 8.16 -17.91 -3.36
CA ARG A 67 9.33 -17.88 -4.30
C ARG A 67 10.15 -16.58 -4.34
N GLY A 68 9.79 -15.54 -3.59
CA GLY A 68 10.64 -14.36 -3.42
C GLY A 68 10.85 -13.56 -4.71
N LYS A 69 9.94 -13.67 -5.69
CA LYS A 69 10.00 -12.88 -6.92
C LYS A 69 9.92 -11.39 -6.54
N PRO A 70 10.85 -10.53 -7.00
CA PRO A 70 10.74 -9.09 -6.79
C PRO A 70 9.43 -8.55 -7.37
N VAL A 71 8.72 -7.71 -6.62
CA VAL A 71 7.47 -7.08 -7.07
C VAL A 71 7.68 -5.58 -7.20
N PRO A 72 7.73 -5.04 -8.44
CA PRO A 72 7.79 -3.60 -8.66
C PRO A 72 6.52 -2.92 -8.14
N PHE A 73 6.67 -1.73 -7.57
CA PHE A 73 5.56 -0.90 -7.14
C PHE A 73 5.76 0.57 -7.53
N GLN A 74 4.68 1.34 -7.53
CA GLN A 74 4.71 2.80 -7.56
C GLN A 74 3.82 3.35 -6.44
N VAL A 75 4.33 4.36 -5.72
CA VAL A 75 3.56 5.12 -4.73
C VAL A 75 3.15 6.49 -5.27
N THR A 76 2.00 6.97 -4.81
CA THR A 76 1.57 8.36 -5.01
C THR A 76 1.05 8.97 -3.72
N ILE A 77 1.13 10.29 -3.64
CA ILE A 77 0.57 11.13 -2.59
C ILE A 77 -0.41 12.09 -3.26
N ASP A 78 -1.68 12.05 -2.87
CA ASP A 78 -2.77 12.82 -3.46
C ASP A 78 -2.82 12.69 -5.00
N GLY A 79 -2.54 11.47 -5.51
CA GLY A 79 -2.52 11.14 -6.93
C GLY A 79 -1.30 11.65 -7.71
N LYS A 80 -0.25 12.11 -7.03
CA LYS A 80 1.00 12.62 -7.64
C LYS A 80 2.22 11.86 -7.13
N ALA A 81 3.30 11.90 -7.91
CA ALA A 81 4.60 11.39 -7.46
C ALA A 81 5.05 12.09 -6.16
N PRO A 82 5.73 11.39 -5.24
CA PRO A 82 6.08 11.92 -3.92
C PRO A 82 7.15 13.01 -3.95
N GLY A 83 8.02 13.06 -4.96
CA GLY A 83 9.05 14.08 -5.09
C GLY A 83 9.97 14.15 -3.87
N SER A 84 10.00 15.29 -3.18
CA SER A 84 10.76 15.50 -1.95
C SER A 84 10.21 14.74 -0.74
N ASP A 85 8.94 14.33 -0.79
CA ASP A 85 8.26 13.63 0.30
C ASP A 85 8.47 12.11 0.24
N ARG A 86 9.38 11.64 -0.64
CA ARG A 86 9.70 10.22 -0.75
C ARG A 86 10.32 9.69 0.54
N GLY A 87 9.99 8.45 0.89
CA GLY A 87 10.73 7.69 1.88
C GLY A 87 12.08 7.18 1.34
N ALA A 88 12.75 6.35 2.15
CA ALA A 88 14.03 5.76 1.76
C ALA A 88 13.91 4.64 0.72
N ASP A 89 12.73 4.01 0.62
CA ASP A 89 12.51 2.81 -0.19
C ASP A 89 11.76 3.06 -1.50
N ALA A 90 11.48 4.33 -1.82
CA ALA A 90 10.95 4.77 -3.10
C ALA A 90 11.84 5.86 -3.69
N ASP A 91 11.91 5.96 -5.02
CA ASP A 91 12.51 7.10 -5.71
C ASP A 91 11.56 8.32 -5.72
N ALA A 92 11.99 9.43 -6.34
CA ALA A 92 11.21 10.66 -6.38
C ALA A 92 9.94 10.54 -7.23
N ASP A 93 9.92 9.61 -8.19
CA ASP A 93 8.76 9.29 -9.02
C ASP A 93 7.83 8.25 -8.33
N GLY A 94 8.21 7.81 -7.13
CA GLY A 94 7.47 6.87 -6.29
C GLY A 94 7.75 5.41 -6.60
N ASN A 95 8.71 5.09 -7.46
CA ASN A 95 8.98 3.71 -7.84
C ASN A 95 9.86 3.02 -6.79
N GLY A 96 9.60 1.73 -6.60
CA GLY A 96 10.45 0.86 -5.79
C GLY A 96 10.20 -0.60 -6.12
N THR A 97 10.79 -1.49 -5.33
CA THR A 97 10.63 -2.94 -5.53
C THR A 97 10.63 -3.66 -4.20
N VAL A 98 9.62 -4.50 -3.99
CA VAL A 98 9.57 -5.43 -2.85
C VAL A 98 10.50 -6.60 -3.13
N THR A 99 11.53 -6.78 -2.31
CA THR A 99 12.56 -7.82 -2.50
C THR A 99 12.73 -8.73 -1.27
N SER A 100 12.25 -8.30 -0.11
CA SER A 100 12.32 -9.03 1.16
C SER A 100 11.18 -8.63 2.07
N THR A 101 10.83 -9.50 3.03
CA THR A 101 9.82 -9.20 4.04
C THR A 101 10.41 -8.28 5.11
N ARG A 102 10.04 -6.99 5.07
CA ARG A 102 10.53 -5.96 5.99
C ARG A 102 9.60 -4.75 6.00
N LEU A 103 9.92 -3.78 6.86
CA LEU A 103 9.33 -2.45 6.81
C LEU A 103 9.93 -1.65 5.64
N TYR A 104 9.07 -1.09 4.80
CA TYR A 104 9.42 -0.18 3.71
C TYR A 104 9.02 1.24 4.09
N GLN A 105 9.98 2.17 4.06
CA GLN A 105 9.77 3.59 4.29
C GLN A 105 9.37 4.27 2.98
N LEU A 106 8.08 4.58 2.84
CA LEU A 106 7.49 4.97 1.55
C LEU A 106 7.25 6.46 1.43
N VAL A 107 6.84 7.11 2.51
CA VAL A 107 6.59 8.56 2.55
C VAL A 107 7.25 9.17 3.77
N ARG A 108 7.79 10.37 3.58
CA ARG A 108 8.27 11.29 4.61
C ARG A 108 7.90 12.71 4.22
N GLN A 109 6.76 13.20 4.70
CA GLN A 109 6.28 14.54 4.41
C GLN A 109 7.32 15.59 4.83
N SER A 110 7.60 16.53 3.93
CA SER A 110 8.36 17.73 4.20
C SER A 110 7.47 18.83 4.77
N GLY A 111 7.99 19.60 5.73
CA GLY A 111 7.21 20.65 6.40
C GLY A 111 6.27 20.11 7.47
N ASP A 112 5.09 20.73 7.56
CA ASP A 112 4.08 20.40 8.58
C ASP A 112 3.34 19.09 8.24
N VAL A 113 2.80 18.43 9.26
CA VAL A 113 2.01 17.21 9.07
C VAL A 113 0.66 17.58 8.46
N GLU A 114 0.39 17.08 7.26
CA GLU A 114 -0.89 17.23 6.56
C GLU A 114 -1.61 15.89 6.42
N GLU A 115 -2.92 15.96 6.24
CA GLU A 115 -3.72 14.82 5.81
C GLU A 115 -3.49 14.51 4.34
N ARG A 116 -3.05 13.29 4.04
CA ARG A 116 -2.70 12.86 2.69
C ARG A 116 -3.40 11.57 2.32
N THR A 117 -3.74 11.43 1.04
CA THR A 117 -4.12 10.14 0.46
C THR A 117 -2.87 9.49 -0.13
N PHE A 118 -2.45 8.39 0.46
CA PHE A 118 -1.40 7.52 -0.06
C PHE A 118 -2.01 6.41 -0.91
N GLU A 119 -1.42 6.12 -2.06
CA GLU A 119 -1.67 4.91 -2.83
C GLU A 119 -0.35 4.21 -3.12
N ILE A 120 -0.33 2.88 -2.99
CA ILE A 120 0.70 2.01 -3.55
C ILE A 120 0.08 1.04 -4.55
N ARG A 121 0.56 1.04 -5.78
CA ARG A 121 0.19 0.10 -6.83
C ARG A 121 1.31 -0.90 -7.07
N PHE A 122 0.96 -2.17 -7.21
CA PHE A 122 1.89 -3.25 -7.52
C PHE A 122 1.68 -3.73 -8.96
N PHE A 123 2.77 -3.86 -9.70
CA PHE A 123 2.72 -4.21 -11.13
C PHE A 123 2.77 -5.72 -11.40
N ASP A 124 3.00 -6.51 -10.36
CA ASP A 124 3.07 -7.97 -10.42
C ASP A 124 2.23 -8.56 -9.28
N SER A 125 1.74 -9.78 -9.46
CA SER A 125 1.05 -10.51 -8.39
C SER A 125 2.04 -11.08 -7.36
N GLY A 126 1.47 -11.49 -6.23
CA GLY A 126 2.16 -12.22 -5.18
C GLY A 126 2.78 -11.34 -4.10
N VAL A 127 2.63 -10.01 -4.14
CA VAL A 127 3.02 -9.21 -2.97
C VAL A 127 2.16 -9.58 -1.76
N GLU A 128 2.79 -9.62 -0.59
CA GLU A 128 2.14 -9.76 0.69
C GLU A 128 2.25 -8.44 1.46
N ALA A 129 1.13 -7.89 1.89
CA ALA A 129 1.04 -6.68 2.71
C ALA A 129 0.52 -7.01 4.11
N TYR A 130 1.20 -6.49 5.13
CA TYR A 130 0.98 -6.90 6.51
C TYR A 130 0.38 -5.77 7.36
N ALA A 131 1.08 -4.65 7.49
CA ALA A 131 0.65 -3.55 8.36
C ALA A 131 1.24 -2.21 7.94
N PHE A 132 0.42 -1.16 8.00
CA PHE A 132 0.89 0.22 7.99
C PHE A 132 1.44 0.61 9.36
N THR A 133 2.49 1.43 9.36
CA THR A 133 3.01 2.10 10.57
C THR A 133 3.31 3.56 10.25
N PHE A 134 3.28 4.41 11.26
CA PHE A 134 3.35 5.87 11.10
C PHE A 134 4.34 6.48 12.11
N GLY A 135 4.93 7.63 11.76
CA GLY A 135 5.92 8.36 12.57
C GLY A 135 5.81 9.88 12.47
#